data_AF-A0A2E8YY09-F1
#
_entry.id   AF-A0A2E8YY09-F1
#
_cell.length_a   1.000
_cell.length_b   1.000
_cell.length_c   1.000
_cell.angle_alpha   90.00
_cell.angle_beta   90.00
_cell.angle_gamma   90.00
#
_symmetry.space_group_name_H-M   'P 1'
#
loop_
_entity.id
_entity.type
_entity.pdbx_description
1 polymer ?
#
loop_
_entity_poly.entity_id
_entity_poly.type
_entity_poly.pdbx_seq_one_letter_code
_entity_poly.pdbx_strand_id
1 'polypeptide(L)'
;MSTTCAHCGHEVELGRFCTNCGAPVDPAALDTWRTDTAERPAARDPHVPPPAHEPPSSPRFPLFADEVEASSADAGSASSGRSEPGARAAGRPADEPPATGVLPGVLPGLGASGETDEATSTRRTGRLLPLVVVGLAIALVLAMGILLLVIDQDTGTGPDTVDSTSEAVDGDASSSESSTGTDDDASDSSDPGGSSGSGGSGGPSTDVAGQATAEAPVTAPPGTDVNGNTVRYDAANLVDGDDDTTWRMAGDGAGTELTFTLAGPARLVKVGLVNGYAKKEPGYDGYTANRRVQRVEWELDDGTVVEQDLRETRRMQRVKVPGAGETSQVVLRILDVSAPGDGRSGRDYTAVSEVALVAAD
;
A
#
# COMPACT_ATOMS: atom_id res chain seq x y z
N MET A 1 0.00 -35.90 33.53
CA MET A 1 0.36 -34.51 33.80
C MET A 1 -0.13 -33.71 32.61
N SER A 2 -1.16 -32.89 32.80
CA SER A 2 -1.69 -32.01 31.78
C SER A 2 -0.78 -30.78 31.66
N THR A 3 -0.37 -30.46 30.44
CA THR A 3 0.50 -29.30 30.19
C THR A 3 -0.38 -28.14 29.75
N THR A 4 -0.38 -27.04 30.51
CA THR A 4 -1.12 -25.81 30.18
C THR A 4 -0.23 -24.83 29.43
N CYS A 5 -0.81 -24.12 28.45
CA CYS A 5 -0.12 -23.09 27.69
C CYS A 5 0.31 -21.93 28.60
N ALA A 6 1.60 -21.59 28.62
CA ALA A 6 2.12 -20.48 29.41
C ALA A 6 1.56 -19.11 29.01
N HIS A 7 0.99 -18.99 27.80
CA HIS A 7 0.44 -17.73 27.30
C HIS A 7 -1.04 -17.54 27.63
N CYS A 8 -1.87 -18.59 27.59
CA CYS A 8 -3.32 -18.46 27.75
C CYS A 8 -3.94 -19.40 28.81
N GLY A 9 -3.15 -20.26 29.44
CA GLY A 9 -3.61 -21.19 30.47
C GLY A 9 -4.44 -22.37 29.98
N HIS A 10 -4.69 -22.49 28.67
CA HIS A 10 -5.45 -23.60 28.11
C HIS A 10 -4.65 -24.91 28.13
N GLU A 11 -5.32 -26.03 28.41
CA GLU A 11 -4.71 -27.36 28.34
C GLU A 11 -4.35 -27.69 26.89
N VAL A 12 -3.11 -28.13 26.65
CA VAL A 12 -2.61 -28.33 25.29
C VAL A 12 -2.59 -29.82 24.97
N GLU A 13 -3.43 -30.24 24.03
CA GLU A 13 -3.29 -31.54 23.39
C GLU A 13 -2.10 -31.50 22.42
N LEU A 14 -1.22 -32.50 22.52
CA LEU A 14 0.07 -32.66 21.85
C LEU A 14 0.20 -31.91 20.50
N GLY A 15 1.02 -30.85 20.46
CA GLY A 15 1.27 -30.04 19.27
C GLY A 15 2.36 -28.99 19.49
N ARG A 16 2.95 -28.46 18.39
CA ARG A 16 3.97 -27.39 18.46
C ARG A 16 3.38 -26.01 18.79
N PHE A 17 2.06 -25.86 18.71
CA PHE A 17 1.35 -24.61 18.92
C PHE A 17 0.09 -24.86 19.75
N CYS A 18 -0.28 -23.91 20.59
CA CYS A 18 -1.55 -23.97 21.31
C CYS A 18 -2.71 -23.80 20.33
N THR A 19 -3.64 -24.75 20.29
CA THR A 19 -4.83 -24.70 19.43
C THR A 19 -5.77 -23.53 19.76
N ASN A 20 -5.70 -22.99 20.98
CA ASN A 20 -6.54 -21.88 21.42
C ASN A 20 -5.96 -20.49 21.06
N CYS A 21 -4.66 -20.26 21.26
CA CYS A 21 -4.06 -18.92 21.06
C CYS A 21 -2.96 -18.85 20.00
N GLY A 22 -2.58 -19.98 19.39
CA GLY A 22 -1.54 -20.03 18.34
C GLY A 22 -0.10 -19.82 18.82
N ALA A 23 0.12 -19.55 20.11
CA ALA A 23 1.46 -19.38 20.64
C ALA A 23 2.28 -20.69 20.52
N PRO A 24 3.57 -20.62 20.13
CA PRO A 24 4.43 -21.80 20.10
C PRO A 24 4.59 -22.35 21.52
N VAL A 25 4.48 -23.66 21.65
CA VAL A 25 4.72 -24.36 22.92
C VAL A 25 6.22 -24.62 23.02
N ASP A 26 6.85 -24.23 24.13
CA ASP A 26 8.29 -24.43 24.33
C ASP A 26 8.63 -25.93 24.26
N PRO A 27 9.42 -26.38 23.27
CA PRO A 27 9.75 -27.78 23.11
C PRO A 27 10.56 -28.34 24.28
N ALA A 28 11.19 -27.48 25.11
CA ALA A 28 11.91 -27.93 26.31
C ALA A 28 10.98 -28.58 27.36
N ALA A 29 9.67 -28.30 27.32
CA ALA A 29 8.67 -28.96 28.17
C ALA A 29 8.22 -30.34 27.62
N LEU A 30 8.58 -30.70 26.38
CA LEU A 30 8.15 -31.94 25.72
C LEU A 30 9.22 -33.04 25.73
N ASP A 31 10.39 -32.81 26.35
CA ASP A 31 11.55 -33.72 26.22
C ASP A 31 11.62 -34.82 27.30
N THR A 32 10.64 -34.95 28.20
CA THR A 32 10.71 -35.93 29.30
C THR A 32 10.07 -37.29 29.03
N TRP A 33 9.56 -37.57 27.82
CA TRP A 33 8.82 -38.83 27.54
C TRP A 33 9.51 -39.80 26.56
N ARG A 34 10.68 -39.48 26.00
CA ARG A 34 11.46 -40.45 25.23
C ARG A 34 12.38 -41.26 26.13
N THR A 35 11.79 -42.26 26.79
CA THR A 35 12.54 -43.40 27.29
C THR A 35 13.12 -44.21 26.12
N ASP A 36 14.38 -44.59 26.29
CA ASP A 36 15.13 -45.64 25.57
C ASP A 36 14.28 -46.61 24.76
N THR A 37 14.39 -46.55 23.44
CA THR A 37 14.40 -47.75 22.61
C THR A 37 15.38 -47.52 21.46
N ALA A 38 16.44 -48.30 21.50
CA ALA A 38 17.50 -48.34 20.51
C ALA A 38 16.96 -48.76 19.15
N GLU A 39 16.98 -47.84 18.18
CA GLU A 39 17.16 -48.16 16.76
C GLU A 39 17.64 -46.90 16.05
N ARG A 40 18.97 -46.85 15.83
CA ARG A 40 19.67 -45.80 15.10
C ARG A 40 19.85 -46.29 13.66
N PRO A 41 19.14 -45.76 12.65
CA PRO A 41 19.51 -46.04 11.27
C PRO A 41 20.84 -45.35 10.98
N ALA A 42 21.76 -46.10 10.38
CA ALA A 42 23.06 -45.61 9.95
C ALA A 42 22.93 -44.38 9.05
N ALA A 43 23.86 -43.43 9.25
CA ALA A 43 24.02 -42.25 8.42
C ALA A 43 24.13 -42.65 6.94
N ARG A 44 23.28 -42.03 6.11
CA ARG A 44 23.29 -42.17 4.65
C ARG A 44 24.36 -41.25 4.07
N ASP A 45 25.16 -41.82 3.18
CA ASP A 45 26.30 -41.26 2.45
C ASP A 45 25.98 -39.92 1.71
N PRO A 46 26.88 -38.91 1.65
CA PRO A 46 26.60 -37.60 1.06
C PRO A 46 26.67 -37.49 -0.48
N HIS A 47 26.78 -38.60 -1.22
CA HIS A 47 26.96 -38.56 -2.68
C HIS A 47 25.88 -39.30 -3.45
N VAL A 48 24.71 -38.68 -3.59
CA VAL A 48 23.76 -39.00 -4.67
C VAL A 48 23.33 -37.67 -5.31
N PRO A 49 23.66 -37.41 -6.59
CA PRO A 49 23.17 -36.23 -7.28
C PRO A 49 21.64 -36.29 -7.39
N PRO A 50 20.94 -35.14 -7.31
CA PRO A 50 19.48 -35.11 -7.43
C PRO A 50 19.04 -35.65 -8.79
N PRO A 51 17.85 -36.29 -8.86
CA PRO A 51 17.31 -36.75 -10.14
C PRO A 51 17.13 -35.54 -11.07
N ALA A 52 17.63 -35.68 -12.30
CA ALA A 52 17.42 -34.69 -13.34
C ALA A 52 15.91 -34.55 -13.57
N HIS A 53 15.38 -33.36 -13.33
CA HIS A 53 14.01 -33.02 -13.69
C HIS A 53 13.85 -33.19 -15.20
N GLU A 54 13.00 -34.14 -15.58
CA GLU A 54 12.56 -34.31 -16.95
C GLU A 54 11.79 -33.05 -17.37
N PRO A 55 12.16 -32.38 -18.48
CA PRO A 55 11.48 -31.18 -18.91
C PRO A 55 10.03 -31.50 -19.28
N PRO A 56 9.06 -30.60 -19.01
CA PRO A 56 7.67 -30.82 -19.35
C PRO A 56 7.53 -31.02 -20.87
N SER A 57 6.70 -31.98 -21.26
CA SER A 57 6.38 -32.25 -22.66
C SER A 57 5.73 -31.02 -23.30
N SER A 58 6.15 -30.70 -24.52
CA SER A 58 5.66 -29.55 -25.28
C SER A 58 4.13 -29.57 -25.40
N PRO A 59 3.44 -28.43 -25.18
CA PRO A 59 2.00 -28.35 -25.36
C PRO A 59 1.64 -28.63 -26.82
N ARG A 60 0.89 -29.70 -27.05
CA ARG A 60 0.21 -29.96 -28.31
C ARG A 60 -1.05 -29.09 -28.33
N PHE A 61 -0.96 -27.94 -28.98
CA PHE A 61 -2.16 -27.19 -29.38
C PHE A 61 -3.00 -28.05 -30.33
N PRO A 62 -4.30 -28.29 -30.06
CA PRO A 62 -5.19 -28.78 -31.09
C PRO A 62 -5.54 -27.61 -32.03
N LEU A 63 -5.06 -27.73 -33.26
CA LEU A 63 -5.62 -27.04 -34.42
C LEU A 63 -7.06 -27.54 -34.63
N PHE A 64 -8.03 -26.74 -34.19
CA PHE A 64 -9.38 -26.76 -34.75
C PHE A 64 -9.65 -25.38 -35.36
N ALA A 65 -9.12 -25.18 -36.56
CA ALA A 65 -9.72 -24.27 -37.52
C ALA A 65 -10.57 -25.16 -38.42
N ASP A 66 -11.86 -25.28 -38.10
CA ASP A 66 -12.82 -25.86 -39.02
C ASP A 66 -12.99 -24.90 -40.20
N GLU A 67 -12.68 -25.46 -41.37
CA GLU A 67 -12.98 -24.93 -42.68
C GLU A 67 -14.50 -24.82 -42.85
N VAL A 68 -14.97 -23.68 -43.37
CA VAL A 68 -16.31 -23.59 -43.97
C VAL A 68 -16.16 -22.93 -45.33
N GLU A 69 -15.88 -23.75 -46.35
CA GLU A 69 -16.08 -23.38 -47.75
C GLU A 69 -17.53 -23.66 -48.17
N ALA A 70 -18.15 -22.60 -48.67
CA ALA A 70 -19.11 -22.50 -49.77
C ALA A 70 -20.19 -23.58 -49.99
N SER A 71 -21.45 -23.14 -50.01
CA SER A 71 -22.43 -23.65 -50.97
C SER A 71 -23.24 -22.52 -51.59
N SER A 72 -23.24 -22.52 -52.93
CA SER A 72 -23.91 -21.60 -53.84
C SER A 72 -25.36 -22.02 -54.16
N ALA A 73 -26.09 -21.09 -54.80
CA ALA A 73 -27.40 -21.19 -55.48
C ALA A 73 -28.64 -21.04 -54.55
N ASP A 74 -29.71 -20.32 -54.89
CA ASP A 74 -30.24 -19.88 -56.19
C ASP A 74 -31.30 -18.75 -56.02
N ALA A 75 -31.52 -18.03 -57.12
CA ALA A 75 -32.75 -17.33 -57.55
C ALA A 75 -33.26 -16.02 -56.89
N GLY A 76 -33.19 -14.94 -57.68
CA GLY A 76 -34.43 -14.28 -58.15
C GLY A 76 -34.53 -12.75 -58.05
N SER A 77 -34.38 -12.08 -59.21
CA SER A 77 -35.08 -10.85 -59.67
C SER A 77 -34.99 -9.55 -58.84
N ALA A 78 -34.92 -8.33 -59.38
CA ALA A 78 -34.76 -7.76 -60.71
C ALA A 78 -34.64 -6.22 -60.48
N SER A 79 -34.01 -5.50 -61.42
CA SER A 79 -34.33 -4.11 -61.84
C SER A 79 -33.14 -3.12 -61.90
N SER A 80 -32.62 -2.99 -63.13
CA SER A 80 -32.55 -1.76 -63.94
C SER A 80 -31.67 -0.55 -63.55
N GLY A 81 -30.71 -0.22 -64.44
CA GLY A 81 -30.26 1.15 -64.73
C GLY A 81 -28.73 1.33 -64.73
N ARG A 82 -27.97 0.79 -65.70
CA ARG A 82 -27.49 1.45 -66.95
C ARG A 82 -27.05 2.92 -66.82
N SER A 83 -25.73 3.18 -66.87
CA SER A 83 -25.03 3.87 -67.98
C SER A 83 -23.50 3.92 -67.77
N GLU A 84 -22.78 3.61 -68.84
CA GLU A 84 -21.32 3.48 -69.08
C GLU A 84 -20.59 4.86 -69.21
N PRO A 85 -19.38 5.00 -69.86
CA PRO A 85 -18.05 4.47 -69.51
C PRO A 85 -16.94 5.55 -69.60
N GLY A 86 -15.72 5.22 -69.11
CA GLY A 86 -14.51 5.99 -69.40
C GLY A 86 -13.25 5.15 -69.21
N ALA A 87 -12.70 4.66 -70.33
CA ALA A 87 -11.64 3.67 -70.41
C ALA A 87 -10.20 4.27 -70.45
N ARG A 88 -9.23 3.35 -70.29
CA ARG A 88 -7.80 3.33 -70.72
C ARG A 88 -6.80 3.59 -69.58
N ALA A 89 -6.09 2.54 -69.11
CA ALA A 89 -4.90 1.89 -69.70
C ALA A 89 -3.63 2.73 -69.45
N ALA A 90 -2.44 2.24 -69.13
CA ALA A 90 -1.86 0.93 -68.86
C ALA A 90 -0.46 1.20 -68.26
N GLY A 91 0.19 0.21 -67.64
CA GLY A 91 1.65 0.16 -67.55
C GLY A 91 2.27 -0.11 -66.18
N ARG A 92 2.46 -1.39 -65.87
CA ARG A 92 3.61 -1.93 -65.09
C ARG A 92 4.83 -1.98 -66.03
N PRO A 93 6.11 -2.01 -65.57
CA PRO A 93 6.64 -3.16 -64.82
C PRO A 93 7.72 -2.82 -63.74
N ALA A 94 8.24 -3.88 -63.14
CA ALA A 94 9.21 -3.98 -62.05
C ALA A 94 10.67 -3.65 -62.43
N ASP A 95 11.52 -3.42 -61.41
CA ASP A 95 12.93 -3.86 -61.25
C ASP A 95 13.51 -3.11 -60.02
N GLU A 96 13.81 -3.79 -58.90
CA GLU A 96 15.06 -4.51 -58.55
C GLU A 96 16.06 -3.61 -57.75
N PRO A 97 16.55 -4.04 -56.57
CA PRO A 97 17.47 -3.26 -55.72
C PRO A 97 18.95 -3.60 -55.98
N PRO A 98 19.91 -2.68 -55.72
CA PRO A 98 21.31 -3.04 -55.73
C PRO A 98 21.80 -3.49 -54.34
N ALA A 99 22.33 -4.70 -54.28
CA ALA A 99 23.31 -5.14 -53.29
C ALA A 99 24.63 -5.44 -54.02
N THR A 100 25.77 -4.87 -53.59
CA THR A 100 27.08 -5.57 -53.64
C THR A 100 28.24 -4.81 -52.98
N GLY A 101 29.08 -5.58 -52.27
CA GLY A 101 30.45 -5.28 -51.82
C GLY A 101 30.72 -5.83 -50.41
N VAL A 102 30.94 -7.14 -50.15
CA VAL A 102 32.12 -8.02 -50.43
C VAL A 102 33.42 -7.52 -49.75
N LEU A 103 33.70 -7.89 -48.48
CA LEU A 103 34.60 -8.97 -47.92
C LEU A 103 36.13 -8.63 -47.90
N PRO A 104 37.06 -9.39 -47.26
CA PRO A 104 37.18 -9.95 -45.89
C PRO A 104 38.61 -9.75 -45.26
N GLY A 105 38.86 -10.10 -43.98
CA GLY A 105 40.25 -10.19 -43.46
C GLY A 105 40.48 -10.43 -41.94
N VAL A 106 40.50 -11.71 -41.53
CA VAL A 106 41.47 -12.44 -40.67
C VAL A 106 42.26 -11.70 -39.54
N LEU A 107 42.17 -12.28 -38.32
CA LEU A 107 42.95 -12.13 -37.05
C LEU A 107 44.48 -12.36 -37.21
N PRO A 108 45.39 -12.39 -36.18
CA PRO A 108 45.41 -11.92 -34.79
C PRO A 108 46.64 -11.01 -34.47
N GLY A 109 46.67 -10.33 -33.31
CA GLY A 109 47.84 -9.55 -32.88
C GLY A 109 47.97 -9.39 -31.37
N LEU A 110 48.80 -10.23 -30.77
CA LEU A 110 49.37 -10.10 -29.42
C LEU A 110 50.27 -8.87 -29.32
N GLY A 111 50.21 -8.15 -28.19
CA GLY A 111 51.41 -7.52 -27.58
C GLY A 111 51.33 -6.03 -27.25
N ALA A 112 51.92 -5.72 -26.09
CA ALA A 112 52.37 -4.42 -25.55
C ALA A 112 51.35 -3.71 -24.62
N SER A 113 51.36 -3.94 -23.31
CA SER A 113 52.23 -3.29 -22.29
C SER A 113 52.35 -1.77 -22.47
N GLY A 114 51.62 -1.05 -21.62
CA GLY A 114 51.62 0.40 -21.51
C GLY A 114 51.10 0.79 -20.13
N GLU A 115 51.95 0.63 -19.13
CA GLU A 115 51.91 1.33 -17.85
C GLU A 115 51.51 2.80 -18.03
N THR A 116 50.47 3.24 -17.33
CA THR A 116 50.47 4.57 -16.72
C THR A 116 50.01 4.40 -15.28
N ASP A 117 51.01 4.50 -14.42
CA ASP A 117 50.93 4.65 -12.98
C ASP A 117 50.43 6.06 -12.60
N GLU A 118 49.86 6.12 -11.39
CA GLU A 118 49.67 7.29 -10.52
C GLU A 118 48.60 8.36 -10.85
N ALA A 119 47.51 8.33 -10.07
CA ALA A 119 47.27 9.37 -9.06
C ALA A 119 46.21 8.92 -8.03
N THR A 120 46.70 8.64 -6.83
CA THR A 120 45.97 8.46 -5.57
C THR A 120 45.20 9.74 -5.17
N SER A 121 43.91 9.59 -4.85
CA SER A 121 43.23 10.50 -3.91
C SER A 121 42.06 9.77 -3.25
N THR A 122 42.35 9.28 -2.05
CA THR A 122 41.42 8.79 -1.04
C THR A 122 40.61 9.95 -0.47
N ARG A 123 39.27 9.87 -0.50
CA ARG A 123 38.41 10.49 0.52
C ARG A 123 37.37 9.51 1.05
N ARG A 124 37.81 8.73 2.03
CA ARG A 124 36.94 8.16 3.07
C ARG A 124 36.47 9.31 3.98
N THR A 125 35.28 9.82 3.74
CA THR A 125 34.55 10.69 4.70
C THR A 125 33.15 10.15 4.88
N GLY A 126 33.03 9.06 5.64
CA GLY A 126 31.74 8.39 5.89
C GLY A 126 31.64 7.71 7.24
N ARG A 127 32.42 8.14 8.24
CA ARG A 127 32.37 7.58 9.62
C ARG A 127 32.33 8.60 10.75
N LEU A 128 32.34 9.91 10.45
CA LEU A 128 32.23 10.96 11.49
C LEU A 128 30.80 11.46 11.72
N LEU A 129 29.86 11.21 10.80
CA LEU A 129 28.46 11.60 10.97
C LEU A 129 27.79 11.00 12.23
N PRO A 130 27.98 9.71 12.59
CA PRO A 130 27.34 9.17 13.80
C PRO A 130 27.91 9.75 15.10
N LEU A 131 29.20 10.13 15.13
CA LEU A 131 29.81 10.74 16.33
C LEU A 131 29.29 12.15 16.61
N VAL A 132 29.00 12.94 15.56
CA VAL A 132 28.43 14.28 15.71
C VAL A 132 26.99 14.20 16.24
N VAL A 133 26.18 13.24 15.76
CA VAL A 133 24.81 13.04 16.24
C VAL A 133 24.77 12.59 17.71
N VAL A 134 25.65 11.66 18.10
CA VAL A 134 25.77 11.22 19.50
C VAL A 134 26.24 12.36 20.41
N GLY A 135 27.20 13.17 19.96
CA GLY A 135 27.66 14.33 20.71
C GLY A 135 26.56 15.37 20.95
N LEU A 136 25.72 15.62 19.94
CA LEU A 136 24.62 16.58 20.03
C LEU A 136 23.47 16.08 20.94
N ALA A 137 23.19 14.77 20.93
CA ALA A 137 22.23 14.16 21.84
C ALA A 137 22.69 14.25 23.32
N ILE A 138 23.98 13.99 23.59
CA ILE A 138 24.55 14.13 24.94
C ILE A 138 24.48 15.59 25.42
N ALA A 139 24.79 16.55 24.55
CA ALA A 139 24.70 17.97 24.88
C ALA A 139 23.26 18.40 25.23
N LEU A 140 22.26 17.89 24.50
CA LEU A 140 20.84 18.16 24.79
C LEU A 140 20.39 17.59 26.13
N VAL A 141 20.81 16.35 26.46
CA VAL A 141 20.48 15.74 27.76
C VAL A 141 21.13 16.50 28.91
N LEU A 142 22.39 16.95 28.76
CA LEU A 142 23.06 17.76 29.76
C LEU A 142 22.41 19.14 29.92
N ALA A 143 22.03 19.80 28.82
CA ALA A 143 21.33 21.07 28.87
C ALA A 143 19.96 20.94 29.54
N MET A 144 19.21 19.88 29.24
CA MET A 144 17.91 19.61 29.87
C MET A 144 18.06 19.28 31.37
N GLY A 145 19.09 18.52 31.75
CA GLY A 145 19.40 18.26 33.15
C GLY A 145 19.75 19.52 33.95
N ILE A 146 20.54 20.43 33.36
CA ILE A 146 20.86 21.73 33.97
C ILE A 146 19.59 22.59 34.10
N LEU A 147 18.72 22.60 33.09
CA LEU A 147 17.47 23.35 33.13
C LEU A 147 16.53 22.85 34.24
N LEU A 148 16.44 21.53 34.44
CA LEU A 148 15.63 20.96 35.53
C LEU A 148 16.18 21.29 36.92
N LEU A 149 17.51 21.35 37.09
CA LEU A 149 18.12 21.76 38.37
C LEU A 149 17.93 23.25 38.70
N VAL A 150 17.66 24.10 37.70
CA VAL A 150 17.38 25.53 37.92
C VAL A 150 15.90 25.75 38.29
N ILE A 151 14.99 24.89 37.83
CA ILE A 151 13.54 25.05 38.08
C ILE A 151 13.14 24.54 39.48
N ASP A 152 13.90 23.62 40.09
CA ASP A 152 13.55 23.00 41.38
C ASP A 152 13.95 23.82 42.63
N GLN A 153 14.47 25.04 42.49
CA GLN A 153 14.92 25.83 43.65
C GLN A 153 13.88 26.77 44.27
N ASP A 154 12.63 26.84 43.77
CA ASP A 154 11.67 27.88 44.22
C ASP A 154 10.38 27.38 44.88
N THR A 155 10.28 26.14 45.35
CA THR A 155 9.11 25.69 46.15
C THR A 155 9.48 25.24 47.56
N GLY A 156 10.11 26.14 48.29
CA GLY A 156 10.15 26.08 49.75
C GLY A 156 8.81 26.47 50.36
N THR A 157 7.89 25.53 50.55
CA THR A 157 6.85 25.62 51.61
C THR A 157 6.33 24.22 51.97
N GLY A 158 6.81 23.67 53.09
CA GLY A 158 6.01 22.80 53.94
C GLY A 158 5.62 23.59 55.21
N PRO A 159 5.02 22.96 56.24
CA PRO A 159 4.32 21.66 56.31
C PRO A 159 2.87 21.82 56.85
N ASP A 160 2.10 20.73 56.93
CA ASP A 160 1.15 20.39 58.03
C ASP A 160 0.34 19.12 57.63
N THR A 161 0.65 17.94 58.18
CA THR A 161 0.03 17.30 59.37
C THR A 161 -1.51 17.24 59.39
N VAL A 162 -2.06 16.04 59.14
CA VAL A 162 -3.11 15.28 59.89
C VAL A 162 -3.40 14.00 59.07
N ASP A 163 -2.96 12.81 59.45
CA ASP A 163 -3.60 11.87 60.40
C ASP A 163 -5.13 11.89 60.41
N SER A 164 -5.78 10.89 59.80
CA SER A 164 -6.98 10.23 60.33
C SER A 164 -7.39 9.04 59.47
N THR A 165 -7.30 7.88 60.11
CA THR A 165 -7.90 6.58 59.78
C THR A 165 -9.43 6.63 59.93
N SER A 166 -10.22 6.03 59.04
CA SER A 166 -11.41 5.21 59.42
C SER A 166 -11.96 4.40 58.26
N GLU A 167 -12.32 3.16 58.57
CA GLU A 167 -12.95 2.15 57.73
C GLU A 167 -14.48 2.33 57.60
N ALA A 168 -14.99 1.81 56.47
CA ALA A 168 -16.29 1.19 56.19
C ALA A 168 -17.53 1.48 57.06
N VAL A 169 -18.64 1.89 56.41
CA VAL A 169 -19.97 1.23 56.57
C VAL A 169 -20.81 1.41 55.28
N ASP A 170 -21.55 0.35 54.97
CA ASP A 170 -22.57 0.12 53.95
C ASP A 170 -23.68 1.18 53.78
N GLY A 171 -24.35 1.13 52.61
CA GLY A 171 -25.82 1.13 52.62
C GLY A 171 -26.54 2.13 51.72
N ASP A 172 -26.96 1.62 50.55
CA ASP A 172 -28.35 1.66 50.03
C ASP A 172 -28.96 2.94 49.41
N ALA A 173 -29.80 2.66 48.40
CA ALA A 173 -30.91 3.43 47.85
C ALA A 173 -30.64 4.65 46.95
N SER A 174 -30.68 4.37 45.64
CA SER A 174 -31.74 4.82 44.72
C SER A 174 -32.44 6.15 45.00
N SER A 175 -32.28 7.13 44.11
CA SER A 175 -33.39 7.94 43.56
C SER A 175 -32.88 8.91 42.49
N SER A 176 -33.54 8.85 41.34
CA SER A 176 -33.39 9.70 40.17
C SER A 176 -34.50 10.74 40.14
N GLU A 177 -34.22 12.04 40.35
CA GLU A 177 -35.06 13.19 39.95
C GLU A 177 -34.11 14.39 39.75
N SER A 178 -33.90 14.86 38.52
CA SER A 178 -34.61 15.98 37.87
C SER A 178 -34.51 17.32 38.62
N SER A 179 -33.66 18.21 38.10
CA SER A 179 -33.75 19.65 38.36
C SER A 179 -33.46 20.44 37.09
N THR A 180 -34.53 21.07 36.61
CA THR A 180 -34.65 22.15 35.65
C THR A 180 -34.00 23.46 36.12
N GLY A 181 -33.51 24.27 35.17
CA GLY A 181 -33.53 25.74 35.24
C GLY A 181 -32.19 26.42 34.95
N THR A 182 -32.00 26.99 33.74
CA THR A 182 -32.17 28.43 33.38
C THR A 182 -30.85 29.20 33.54
N ASP A 183 -30.07 29.39 32.46
CA ASP A 183 -30.07 30.47 31.45
C ASP A 183 -29.27 31.73 31.87
N ASP A 184 -28.55 32.25 30.86
CA ASP A 184 -27.98 33.60 30.66
C ASP A 184 -26.76 34.04 31.50
N ASP A 185 -25.59 34.26 30.85
CA ASP A 185 -25.32 35.53 30.15
C ASP A 185 -23.98 35.46 29.39
N ALA A 186 -23.90 36.27 28.34
CA ALA A 186 -22.88 36.33 27.32
C ALA A 186 -21.59 37.05 27.79
N SER A 187 -20.46 36.67 27.20
CA SER A 187 -19.34 37.60 26.99
C SER A 187 -18.55 37.20 25.75
N ASP A 188 -18.90 37.92 24.70
CA ASP A 188 -18.12 38.33 23.54
C ASP A 188 -16.60 38.36 23.80
N SER A 189 -15.83 37.64 22.99
CA SER A 189 -14.39 37.86 22.81
C SER A 189 -13.97 37.38 21.44
N SER A 190 -13.55 38.36 20.65
CA SER A 190 -13.38 38.33 19.21
C SER A 190 -12.14 37.54 18.77
N ASP A 191 -12.31 36.76 17.70
CA ASP A 191 -11.26 36.27 16.80
C ASP A 191 -10.38 37.42 16.27
N PRO A 192 -9.10 37.13 15.95
CA PRO A 192 -8.75 37.20 14.54
C PRO A 192 -7.74 36.12 14.10
N GLY A 193 -7.95 35.57 12.90
CA GLY A 193 -6.87 34.86 12.19
C GLY A 193 -7.24 33.82 11.15
N GLY A 194 -8.50 33.71 10.74
CA GLY A 194 -8.90 32.88 9.60
C GLY A 194 -8.27 33.40 8.30
N SER A 195 -7.17 32.77 7.88
CA SER A 195 -6.63 32.95 6.53
C SER A 195 -7.51 32.18 5.54
N SER A 196 -8.67 32.78 5.23
CA SER A 196 -9.49 32.41 4.09
C SER A 196 -8.79 32.88 2.82
N GLY A 197 -8.04 31.97 2.20
CA GLY A 197 -7.61 32.11 0.82
C GLY A 197 -8.84 32.05 -0.10
N SER A 198 -9.41 33.23 -0.38
CA SER A 198 -10.33 33.45 -1.49
C SER A 198 -9.54 33.36 -2.80
N GLY A 199 -9.96 32.48 -3.72
CA GLY A 199 -9.29 32.32 -5.01
C GLY A 199 -9.76 31.12 -5.83
N GLY A 200 -11.01 31.16 -6.28
CA GLY A 200 -11.50 30.28 -7.33
C GLY A 200 -13.00 30.05 -7.25
N SER A 201 -13.76 30.81 -8.03
CA SER A 201 -15.16 30.54 -8.34
C SER A 201 -15.22 29.22 -9.13
N GLY A 202 -15.19 28.09 -8.42
CA GLY A 202 -15.53 26.80 -9.00
C GLY A 202 -17.04 26.75 -9.17
N GLY A 203 -17.51 26.34 -10.34
CA GLY A 203 -18.90 25.92 -10.49
C GLY A 203 -19.27 24.81 -9.49
N PRO A 204 -20.55 24.43 -9.42
CA PRO A 204 -20.94 23.32 -8.59
C PRO A 204 -20.19 22.04 -9.06
N SER A 205 -19.84 21.17 -8.11
CA SER A 205 -18.96 20.03 -8.35
C SER A 205 -19.36 18.85 -7.47
N THR A 206 -19.32 17.65 -8.02
CA THR A 206 -19.80 16.42 -7.36
C THR A 206 -18.69 15.37 -7.31
N ASP A 207 -18.57 14.66 -6.18
CA ASP A 207 -17.67 13.50 -6.07
C ASP A 207 -18.33 12.28 -6.72
N VAL A 208 -17.71 11.77 -7.79
CA VAL A 208 -18.21 10.62 -8.58
C VAL A 208 -17.48 9.32 -8.27
N ALA A 209 -16.57 9.31 -7.29
CA ALA A 209 -15.81 8.11 -6.92
C ALA A 209 -16.72 6.91 -6.59
N GLY A 210 -17.76 7.11 -5.79
CA GLY A 210 -18.68 6.04 -5.38
C GLY A 210 -19.54 5.42 -6.50
N GLN A 211 -19.46 5.96 -7.71
CA GLN A 211 -20.09 5.41 -8.91
C GLN A 211 -19.08 4.73 -9.83
N ALA A 212 -17.78 4.94 -9.59
CA ALA A 212 -16.71 4.34 -10.36
C ALA A 212 -16.49 2.88 -9.96
N THR A 213 -15.85 2.13 -10.86
CA THR A 213 -15.29 0.81 -10.55
C THR A 213 -13.79 0.94 -10.37
N ALA A 214 -13.25 0.35 -9.31
CA ALA A 214 -11.83 0.35 -9.00
C ALA A 214 -11.22 -1.04 -9.25
N GLU A 215 -10.03 -1.05 -9.83
CA GLU A 215 -9.24 -2.25 -10.10
C GLU A 215 -7.82 -2.09 -9.56
N ALA A 216 -7.26 -3.18 -9.08
CA ALA A 216 -5.87 -3.24 -8.61
C ALA A 216 -5.23 -4.53 -9.14
N PRO A 217 -3.94 -4.50 -9.53
CA PRO A 217 -3.26 -5.67 -10.07
C PRO A 217 -3.06 -6.77 -9.02
N VAL A 218 -3.00 -6.38 -7.75
CA VAL A 218 -2.85 -7.28 -6.60
C VAL A 218 -3.68 -6.75 -5.44
N THR A 219 -4.26 -7.67 -4.67
CA THR A 219 -4.82 -7.39 -3.34
C THR A 219 -4.26 -8.39 -2.33
N ALA A 220 -4.19 -7.97 -1.07
CA ALA A 220 -3.83 -8.84 0.03
C ALA A 220 -4.92 -9.91 0.27
N PRO A 221 -4.55 -11.10 0.75
CA PRO A 221 -5.53 -12.09 1.19
C PRO A 221 -6.46 -11.53 2.28
N PRO A 222 -7.70 -12.05 2.38
CA PRO A 222 -8.60 -11.71 3.48
C PRO A 222 -7.93 -11.91 4.84
N GLY A 223 -8.27 -11.04 5.79
CA GLY A 223 -7.79 -11.07 7.16
C GLY A 223 -8.92 -11.27 8.15
N THR A 224 -8.61 -11.03 9.41
CA THR A 224 -9.56 -11.14 10.52
C THR A 224 -9.46 -9.89 11.39
N ASP A 225 -10.59 -9.29 11.74
CA ASP A 225 -10.64 -8.17 12.68
C ASP A 225 -10.48 -8.65 14.14
N VAL A 226 -10.51 -7.70 15.09
CA VAL A 226 -10.42 -8.00 16.52
C VAL A 226 -11.58 -8.83 17.08
N ASN A 227 -12.69 -8.92 16.34
CA ASN A 227 -13.90 -9.66 16.71
C ASN A 227 -13.97 -11.04 16.03
N GLY A 228 -12.98 -11.40 15.21
CA GLY A 228 -12.99 -12.67 14.46
C GLY A 228 -13.69 -12.61 13.11
N ASN A 229 -14.19 -11.45 12.68
CA ASN A 229 -14.88 -11.32 11.39
C ASN A 229 -13.87 -11.28 10.24
N THR A 230 -14.26 -11.86 9.10
CA THR A 230 -13.46 -11.76 7.87
C THR A 230 -13.45 -10.33 7.35
N VAL A 231 -12.25 -9.80 7.10
CA VAL A 231 -12.03 -8.50 6.45
C VAL A 231 -11.45 -8.73 5.07
N ARG A 232 -12.03 -8.08 4.06
CA ARG A 232 -11.52 -8.10 2.68
C ARG A 232 -10.88 -6.77 2.33
N TYR A 233 -9.97 -6.81 1.37
CA TYR A 233 -9.14 -5.67 0.98
C TYR A 233 -9.19 -5.38 -0.52
N ASP A 234 -10.31 -5.75 -1.14
CA ASP A 234 -10.51 -5.64 -2.58
C ASP A 234 -10.50 -4.17 -3.03
N ALA A 235 -10.21 -3.93 -4.30
CA ALA A 235 -10.12 -2.57 -4.86
C ALA A 235 -11.44 -1.78 -4.73
N ALA A 236 -12.59 -2.46 -4.64
CA ALA A 236 -13.89 -1.82 -4.42
C ALA A 236 -13.95 -0.98 -3.14
N ASN A 237 -13.12 -1.30 -2.14
CA ASN A 237 -13.01 -0.51 -0.90
C ASN A 237 -12.39 0.88 -1.14
N LEU A 238 -11.79 1.15 -2.31
CA LEU A 238 -11.23 2.46 -2.63
C LEU A 238 -12.29 3.51 -2.97
N VAL A 239 -13.54 3.09 -3.14
CA VAL A 239 -14.64 3.91 -3.67
C VAL A 239 -15.96 3.61 -2.98
N ASP A 240 -15.96 2.99 -1.80
CA ASP A 240 -17.19 2.57 -1.12
C ASP A 240 -17.77 3.64 -0.18
N GLY A 241 -17.03 4.72 0.06
CA GLY A 241 -17.42 5.82 0.94
C GLY A 241 -17.15 5.55 2.42
N ASP A 242 -16.42 4.49 2.76
CA ASP A 242 -16.17 4.04 4.14
C ASP A 242 -14.67 4.04 4.48
N ASP A 243 -14.22 4.99 5.30
CA ASP A 243 -12.81 5.11 5.68
C ASP A 243 -12.32 4.01 6.65
N ASP A 244 -13.24 3.20 7.21
CA ASP A 244 -12.91 2.03 8.01
C ASP A 244 -12.67 0.77 7.15
N THR A 245 -12.91 0.82 5.83
CA THR A 245 -12.44 -0.18 4.86
C THR A 245 -11.13 0.28 4.21
N THR A 246 -10.51 -0.61 3.44
CA THR A 246 -9.29 -0.28 2.69
C THR A 246 -9.02 -1.27 1.58
N TRP A 247 -8.48 -0.80 0.47
CA TRP A 247 -7.64 -1.66 -0.36
C TRP A 247 -6.23 -1.74 0.23
N ARG A 248 -5.63 -2.93 0.19
CA ARG A 248 -4.22 -3.08 0.55
C ARG A 248 -3.54 -4.17 -0.26
N MET A 249 -2.23 -4.06 -0.40
CA MET A 249 -1.35 -5.07 -0.99
C MET A 249 -0.15 -5.34 -0.08
N ALA A 250 0.43 -6.54 -0.18
CA ALA A 250 1.63 -6.89 0.59
C ALA A 250 2.85 -6.11 0.10
N GLY A 251 3.71 -5.70 1.05
CA GLY A 251 4.98 -5.04 0.75
C GLY A 251 4.87 -3.55 0.43
N ASP A 252 5.97 -3.06 -0.14
CA ASP A 252 6.08 -1.71 -0.70
C ASP A 252 5.32 -1.63 -2.04
N GLY A 253 4.27 -0.83 -2.06
CA GLY A 253 3.39 -0.66 -3.21
C GLY A 253 3.88 0.35 -4.24
N ALA A 254 5.07 0.94 -4.07
CA ALA A 254 5.63 1.86 -5.07
C ALA A 254 5.71 1.21 -6.46
N GLY A 255 5.33 1.97 -7.49
CA GLY A 255 5.18 1.52 -8.87
C GLY A 255 3.86 0.81 -9.18
N THR A 256 3.00 0.56 -8.19
CA THR A 256 1.68 -0.04 -8.42
C THR A 256 0.72 0.97 -9.02
N GLU A 257 -0.07 0.51 -10.00
CA GLU A 257 -1.12 1.30 -10.64
C GLU A 257 -2.49 0.79 -10.21
N LEU A 258 -3.36 1.71 -9.81
CA LEU A 258 -4.77 1.47 -9.51
C LEU A 258 -5.61 2.17 -10.58
N THR A 259 -6.56 1.44 -11.15
CA THR A 259 -7.37 1.94 -12.25
C THR A 259 -8.80 2.20 -11.79
N PHE A 260 -9.31 3.39 -12.09
CA PHE A 260 -10.69 3.78 -11.81
C PHE A 260 -11.42 4.05 -13.12
N THR A 261 -12.50 3.31 -13.36
CA THR A 261 -13.39 3.52 -14.51
C THR A 261 -14.64 4.25 -14.02
N LEU A 262 -14.87 5.46 -14.54
CA LEU A 262 -16.04 6.27 -14.18
C LEU A 262 -17.32 5.68 -14.78
N ALA A 263 -18.46 5.89 -14.11
CA ALA A 263 -19.78 5.44 -14.60
C ALA A 263 -20.15 6.06 -15.97
N GLY A 264 -19.61 7.24 -16.26
CA GLY A 264 -19.68 7.90 -17.55
C GLY A 264 -18.56 8.94 -17.67
N PRO A 265 -18.27 9.42 -18.89
CA PRO A 265 -17.26 10.46 -19.08
C PRO A 265 -17.55 11.70 -18.23
N ALA A 266 -16.54 12.22 -17.55
CA ALA A 266 -16.67 13.40 -16.71
C ALA A 266 -15.44 14.29 -16.80
N ARG A 267 -15.62 15.60 -16.57
CA ARG A 267 -14.52 16.55 -16.43
C ARG A 267 -14.10 16.63 -14.97
N LEU A 268 -12.98 15.99 -14.62
CA LEU A 268 -12.46 16.04 -13.26
C LEU A 268 -11.79 17.39 -12.96
N VAL A 269 -12.13 17.96 -11.81
CA VAL A 269 -11.56 19.23 -11.31
C VAL A 269 -10.70 19.03 -10.06
N LYS A 270 -10.90 17.92 -9.34
CA LYS A 270 -10.04 17.51 -8.23
C LYS A 270 -9.97 15.98 -8.16
N VAL A 271 -8.82 15.49 -7.71
CA VAL A 271 -8.61 14.09 -7.32
C VAL A 271 -8.01 14.04 -5.92
N GLY A 272 -8.12 12.92 -5.23
CA GLY A 272 -7.53 12.78 -3.91
C GLY A 272 -7.66 11.39 -3.32
N LEU A 273 -7.00 11.17 -2.18
CA LEU A 273 -7.11 9.92 -1.44
C LEU A 273 -6.94 10.09 0.07
N VAL A 274 -7.32 9.05 0.83
CA VAL A 274 -6.93 8.80 2.22
C VAL A 274 -5.77 7.81 2.22
N ASN A 275 -4.58 8.27 2.64
CA ASN A 275 -3.34 7.52 2.48
C ASN A 275 -3.03 6.60 3.66
N GLY A 276 -3.12 5.28 3.46
CA GLY A 276 -3.01 4.27 4.51
C GLY A 276 -4.37 3.70 4.90
N TYR A 277 -4.37 2.75 5.84
CA TYR A 277 -5.60 2.18 6.38
C TYR A 277 -6.12 3.05 7.53
N ALA A 278 -7.16 3.85 7.30
CA ALA A 278 -7.63 4.84 8.26
C ALA A 278 -8.30 4.25 9.51
N LYS A 279 -8.84 3.04 9.43
CA LYS A 279 -9.51 2.34 10.53
C LYS A 279 -8.76 2.42 11.85
N LYS A 280 -9.51 2.77 12.90
CA LYS A 280 -9.02 2.77 14.29
C LYS A 280 -10.07 2.23 15.25
N GLU A 281 -9.69 1.19 15.99
CA GLU A 281 -10.54 0.55 16.99
C GLU A 281 -9.73 0.21 18.27
N PRO A 282 -10.38 -0.06 19.41
CA PRO A 282 -9.67 -0.44 20.62
C PRO A 282 -8.71 -1.62 20.38
N GLY A 283 -7.42 -1.41 20.62
CA GLY A 283 -6.39 -2.43 20.43
C GLY A 283 -5.84 -2.57 19.00
N TYR A 284 -6.38 -1.84 18.02
CA TYR A 284 -5.89 -1.85 16.64
C TYR A 284 -5.90 -0.46 16.00
N ASP A 285 -4.75 -0.01 15.51
CA ASP A 285 -4.61 1.23 14.76
C ASP A 285 -4.05 0.89 13.37
N GLY A 286 -4.94 0.75 12.38
CA GLY A 286 -4.58 0.36 11.02
C GLY A 286 -3.60 1.31 10.36
N TYR A 287 -3.66 2.59 10.71
CA TYR A 287 -2.86 3.63 10.07
C TYR A 287 -1.38 3.54 10.44
N THR A 288 -1.12 3.23 11.72
CA THR A 288 0.24 3.03 12.24
C THR A 288 0.75 1.61 11.98
N ALA A 289 -0.15 0.63 11.87
CA ALA A 289 0.21 -0.75 11.62
C ALA A 289 0.71 -0.96 10.19
N ASN A 290 0.07 -0.34 9.19
CA ASN A 290 0.40 -0.53 7.78
C ASN A 290 1.34 0.57 7.28
N ARG A 291 1.81 0.44 6.03
CA ARG A 291 2.50 1.51 5.32
C ARG A 291 1.50 2.57 4.85
N ARG A 292 1.98 3.80 4.71
CA ARG A 292 1.23 4.97 4.22
C ARG A 292 1.80 5.39 2.88
N VAL A 293 0.92 5.61 1.90
CA VAL A 293 1.33 6.22 0.62
C VAL A 293 1.75 7.67 0.86
N GLN A 294 2.93 8.06 0.37
CA GLN A 294 3.51 9.39 0.60
C GLN A 294 3.45 10.25 -0.66
N ARG A 295 3.47 9.63 -1.85
CA ARG A 295 3.35 10.34 -3.11
C ARG A 295 2.66 9.48 -4.16
N VAL A 296 1.82 10.11 -4.97
CA VAL A 296 1.13 9.47 -6.10
C VAL A 296 1.20 10.37 -7.34
N GLU A 297 0.92 9.76 -8.48
CA GLU A 297 0.68 10.41 -9.75
C GLU A 297 -0.69 9.97 -10.27
N TRP A 298 -1.50 10.91 -10.74
CA TRP A 298 -2.79 10.68 -11.37
C TRP A 298 -2.68 10.93 -12.86
N GLU A 299 -3.08 9.98 -13.69
CA GLU A 299 -3.11 10.07 -15.14
C GLU A 299 -4.56 9.93 -15.64
N LEU A 300 -4.98 10.83 -16.53
CA LEU A 300 -6.30 10.83 -17.18
C LEU A 300 -6.17 10.42 -18.66
N ASP A 301 -7.28 10.06 -19.28
CA ASP A 301 -7.33 9.59 -20.68
C ASP A 301 -6.78 10.60 -21.71
N ASP A 302 -6.84 11.88 -21.39
CA ASP A 302 -6.34 12.96 -22.25
C ASP A 302 -4.82 13.20 -22.10
N GLY A 303 -4.15 12.37 -21.28
CA GLY A 303 -2.73 12.49 -20.94
C GLY A 303 -2.44 13.54 -19.88
N THR A 304 -3.46 14.12 -19.23
CA THR A 304 -3.25 15.00 -18.07
C THR A 304 -2.65 14.20 -16.93
N VAL A 305 -1.51 14.68 -16.42
CA VAL A 305 -0.81 14.08 -15.29
C VAL A 305 -0.75 15.06 -14.12
N VAL A 306 -1.10 14.59 -12.92
CA VAL A 306 -1.07 15.37 -11.68
C VAL A 306 -0.31 14.60 -10.61
N GLU A 307 0.85 15.11 -10.19
CA GLU A 307 1.53 14.60 -9.00
C GLU A 307 0.88 15.16 -7.71
N GLN A 308 0.85 14.32 -6.67
CA GLN A 308 0.33 14.68 -5.36
C GLN A 308 1.24 14.15 -4.25
N ASP A 309 1.84 15.08 -3.49
CA ASP A 309 2.48 14.79 -2.21
C ASP A 309 1.43 14.70 -1.09
N LEU A 310 1.58 13.71 -0.21
CA LEU A 310 0.63 13.40 0.84
C LEU A 310 1.26 13.58 2.21
N ARG A 311 0.49 14.15 3.12
CA ARG A 311 0.81 14.21 4.55
C ARG A 311 0.37 12.91 5.21
N GLU A 312 1.03 12.52 6.30
CA GLU A 312 0.59 11.37 7.11
C GLU A 312 -0.63 11.75 7.97
N THR A 313 -1.83 11.69 7.38
CA THR A 313 -3.11 11.91 8.04
C THR A 313 -4.17 10.91 7.56
N ARG A 314 -5.13 10.57 8.43
CA ARG A 314 -6.32 9.74 8.10
C ARG A 314 -7.42 10.51 7.34
N ARG A 315 -7.08 11.65 6.74
CA ARG A 315 -8.08 12.55 6.14
C ARG A 315 -7.91 12.54 4.63
N MET A 316 -9.02 12.71 3.92
CA MET A 316 -9.04 12.87 2.47
C MET A 316 -8.18 14.08 2.06
N GLN A 317 -7.19 13.84 1.23
CA GLN A 317 -6.27 14.86 0.72
C GLN A 317 -6.50 15.02 -0.78
N ARG A 318 -6.86 16.24 -1.21
CA ARG A 318 -7.22 16.52 -2.61
C ARG A 318 -6.27 17.51 -3.25
N VAL A 319 -6.04 17.33 -4.55
CA VAL A 319 -5.31 18.26 -5.43
C VAL A 319 -6.21 18.67 -6.60
N LYS A 320 -5.99 19.87 -7.15
CA LYS A 320 -6.73 20.34 -8.32
C LYS A 320 -6.21 19.63 -9.58
N VAL A 321 -7.12 19.31 -10.50
CA VAL A 321 -6.79 18.83 -11.84
C VAL A 321 -6.90 20.02 -12.81
N PRO A 322 -5.79 20.55 -13.34
CA PRO A 322 -5.84 21.71 -14.22
C PRO A 322 -6.18 21.29 -15.66
N GLY A 323 -7.27 21.85 -16.21
CA GLY A 323 -7.50 21.85 -17.66
C GLY A 323 -7.83 20.49 -18.29
N ALA A 324 -8.13 19.46 -17.49
CA ALA A 324 -8.52 18.15 -18.01
C ALA A 324 -9.78 18.23 -18.89
N GLY A 325 -9.77 17.50 -19.99
CA GLY A 325 -10.91 17.18 -20.84
C GLY A 325 -11.92 16.25 -20.15
N GLU A 326 -12.84 15.70 -20.93
CA GLU A 326 -13.64 14.57 -20.45
C GLU A 326 -12.75 13.34 -20.34
N THR A 327 -12.81 12.65 -19.21
CA THR A 327 -12.10 11.39 -18.95
C THR A 327 -13.12 10.33 -18.57
N SER A 328 -12.87 9.08 -18.95
CA SER A 328 -13.65 7.91 -18.54
C SER A 328 -12.84 7.02 -17.60
N GLN A 329 -11.51 7.09 -17.67
CA GLN A 329 -10.61 6.36 -16.80
C GLN A 329 -9.65 7.31 -16.08
N VAL A 330 -9.22 6.91 -14.89
CA VAL A 330 -8.14 7.54 -14.13
C VAL A 330 -7.21 6.44 -13.65
N VAL A 331 -5.90 6.62 -13.85
CA VAL A 331 -4.87 5.74 -13.31
C VAL A 331 -4.15 6.47 -12.17
N LEU A 332 -4.13 5.87 -10.99
CA LEU A 332 -3.34 6.31 -9.85
C LEU A 332 -2.10 5.43 -9.77
N ARG A 333 -0.93 6.01 -10.02
CA ARG A 333 0.37 5.36 -9.79
C ARG A 333 0.92 5.74 -8.42
N ILE A 334 1.22 4.75 -7.60
CA ILE A 334 1.87 4.96 -6.30
C ILE A 334 3.36 5.23 -6.55
N LEU A 335 3.86 6.40 -6.16
CA LEU A 335 5.25 6.79 -6.41
C LEU A 335 6.16 6.55 -5.20
N ASP A 336 5.63 6.71 -3.99
CA ASP A 336 6.41 6.58 -2.76
C ASP A 336 5.54 6.11 -1.59
N VAL A 337 6.13 5.31 -0.71
CA VAL A 337 5.45 4.64 0.40
C VAL A 337 6.36 4.63 1.63
N SER A 338 5.78 4.84 2.81
CA SER A 338 6.52 4.78 4.06
C SER A 338 7.17 3.42 4.33
N ALA A 339 8.10 3.40 5.29
CA ALA A 339 8.48 2.15 5.95
C ALA A 339 7.25 1.42 6.55
N PRO A 340 7.33 0.08 6.75
CA PRO A 340 6.30 -0.68 7.47
C PRO A 340 6.00 -0.10 8.85
N GLY A 341 4.82 -0.42 9.39
CA GLY A 341 4.53 -0.10 10.78
C GLY A 341 5.48 -0.80 11.75
N ASP A 342 5.77 -0.14 12.86
CA ASP A 342 6.72 -0.62 13.85
C ASP A 342 6.10 -1.58 14.88
N GLY A 343 6.97 -2.34 15.56
CA GLY A 343 6.60 -3.16 16.71
C GLY A 343 5.80 -4.42 16.36
N ARG A 344 5.18 -5.04 17.38
CA ARG A 344 4.49 -6.34 17.24
C ARG A 344 3.23 -6.28 16.38
N SER A 345 2.60 -5.12 16.32
CA SER A 345 1.42 -4.88 15.49
C SER A 345 1.76 -4.37 14.09
N GLY A 346 3.04 -4.15 13.81
CA GLY A 346 3.55 -3.77 12.51
C GLY A 346 3.13 -4.75 11.41
N ARG A 347 2.79 -4.19 10.26
CA ARG A 347 2.30 -4.87 9.07
C ARG A 347 3.05 -4.32 7.87
N ASP A 348 3.52 -5.22 7.02
CA ASP A 348 4.18 -4.88 5.77
C ASP A 348 3.16 -4.90 4.62
N TYR A 349 2.24 -3.93 4.64
CA TYR A 349 1.23 -3.75 3.62
C TYR A 349 1.09 -2.28 3.26
N THR A 350 1.02 -1.99 1.97
CA THR A 350 0.62 -0.67 1.45
C THR A 350 -0.90 -0.60 1.39
N ALA A 351 -1.47 0.49 1.91
CA ALA A 351 -2.91 0.65 2.03
C ALA A 351 -3.39 2.02 1.55
N VAL A 352 -4.60 2.05 1.02
CA VAL A 352 -5.37 3.26 0.68
C VAL A 352 -6.81 3.00 1.11
N SER A 353 -7.35 3.90 1.93
CA SER A 353 -8.71 3.72 2.46
C SER A 353 -9.78 4.21 1.51
N GLU A 354 -9.55 5.32 0.81
CA GLU A 354 -10.61 5.96 0.01
C GLU A 354 -10.00 6.84 -1.08
N VAL A 355 -10.72 7.02 -2.18
CA VAL A 355 -10.37 7.90 -3.30
C VAL A 355 -11.51 8.90 -3.57
N ALA A 356 -11.15 10.13 -3.90
CA ALA A 356 -12.08 11.15 -4.36
C ALA A 356 -11.83 11.48 -5.84
N LEU A 357 -12.89 11.47 -6.64
CA LEU A 357 -12.88 11.83 -8.06
C LEU A 357 -13.94 12.91 -8.25
N VAL A 358 -13.55 14.18 -8.18
CA VAL A 358 -14.52 15.30 -8.16
C VAL A 358 -14.69 15.85 -9.57
N ALA A 359 -15.89 15.70 -10.12
CA ALA A 359 -16.29 16.22 -11.42
C ALA A 359 -16.86 17.66 -11.30
N ALA A 360 -16.66 18.47 -12.34
CA ALA A 360 -17.49 19.65 -12.55
C ALA A 360 -18.92 19.23 -12.93
N ASP A 361 -19.92 19.92 -12.40
CA ASP A 361 -21.32 19.77 -12.83
C ASP A 361 -21.57 20.43 -14.20
#